data_AF-W0V770-F1
#
_entry.id   AF-W0V770-F1
#
_cell.length_a   1.000
_cell.length_b   1.000
_cell.length_c   1.000
_cell.angle_alpha   90.00
_cell.angle_beta   90.00
_cell.angle_gamma   90.00
#
_symmetry.space_group_name_H-M   'P 1'
#
loop_
_entity.id
_entity.type
_entity.pdbx_description
1 polymer ?
#
loop_
_entity_poly.entity_id
_entity_poly.type
_entity_poly.pdbx_seq_one_letter_code
_entity_poly.pdbx_strand_id
1 'polypeptide(L)'
;MNTQQLKQLAVRLRALLEDAAVEIGHGQALDLSASLVGLRNWPEVQAFPQRVQAQELDLSATARLAYRLANKYNHEASSTELLQLLLPPADLRNASTPYIWPAGPEAGVYITTTQTAIDALVERYQEATDGAVFYAERAGMEHDAAINLGDDGLWSGGLERVPSGTLVVLGPIELDQQSWREASDRVEMACIRAESSGHRVAILFDTLLPAMVGADATVMLLNKGDDDLHENLVGTVGDDGNLQPGLVRQYSQPIKGATVTDTSALPKPVADQLKAVFTKKNRGIIALGSIEDVENHGTKIGEAVLALTEHLGLAARILPRHRSTMSKFDQVPAAVSQLPFLASIESAYAQGYRRFLIDPRYTKPEVLARFVDDSLFIACTYAATVEELAMCTVAANGRSPSLLPWLLAAVVVAPMQTSEGTEILTDVYIGVEDVHIDNAGHVFDFVARHRTIRIEDQFKALVDSGEIDIAVASDAGIGQRTIKRLARLFDAER
;
A
#
# COMPACT_ATOMS: atom_id res chain seq x y z
N MET A 1 -29.65 -11.61 -11.16
CA MET A 1 -29.87 -10.14 -11.06
C MET A 1 -29.00 -9.60 -9.93
N ASN A 2 -28.68 -8.30 -9.86
CA ASN A 2 -28.00 -7.73 -8.68
C ASN A 2 -28.86 -6.69 -7.96
N THR A 3 -28.47 -6.29 -6.75
CA THR A 3 -29.23 -5.34 -5.92
C THR A 3 -29.43 -3.99 -6.63
N GLN A 4 -28.48 -3.59 -7.48
CA GLN A 4 -28.56 -2.35 -8.25
C GLN A 4 -29.58 -2.44 -9.38
N GLN A 5 -29.61 -3.56 -10.11
CA GLN A 5 -30.63 -3.87 -11.11
C GLN A 5 -32.03 -3.89 -10.48
N LEU A 6 -32.17 -4.41 -9.25
CA LEU A 6 -33.45 -4.43 -8.54
C LEU A 6 -33.94 -3.02 -8.12
N LYS A 7 -33.02 -2.09 -7.81
CA LYS A 7 -33.36 -0.67 -7.59
C LYS A 7 -33.82 0.00 -8.89
N GLN A 8 -33.16 -0.28 -10.01
CA GLN A 8 -33.56 0.24 -11.32
C GLN A 8 -34.95 -0.26 -11.73
N LEU A 9 -35.24 -1.53 -11.47
CA LEU A 9 -36.57 -2.11 -11.68
C LEU A 9 -37.63 -1.47 -10.76
N ALA A 10 -37.28 -1.12 -9.52
CA ALA A 10 -38.18 -0.38 -8.63
C ALA A 10 -38.54 1.01 -9.18
N VAL A 11 -37.57 1.72 -9.76
CA VAL A 11 -37.82 3.04 -10.39
C VAL A 11 -38.73 2.90 -11.61
N ARG A 12 -38.51 1.90 -12.46
CA ARG A 12 -39.37 1.63 -13.62
C ARG A 12 -40.77 1.21 -13.21
N LEU A 13 -40.89 0.36 -12.20
CA LEU A 13 -42.17 -0.07 -11.66
C LEU A 13 -42.97 1.12 -11.09
N ARG A 14 -42.28 2.05 -10.44
CA ARG A 14 -42.90 3.28 -9.95
C ARG A 14 -43.45 4.13 -11.10
N ALA A 15 -42.66 4.37 -12.14
CA ALA A 15 -43.10 5.12 -13.31
C ALA A 15 -44.32 4.45 -13.99
N LEU A 16 -44.30 3.12 -14.13
CA LEU A 16 -45.42 2.36 -14.70
C LEU A 16 -46.71 2.50 -13.87
N LEU A 17 -46.58 2.48 -12.54
CA LEU A 17 -47.74 2.61 -11.66
C LEU A 17 -48.25 4.06 -11.60
N GLU A 18 -47.36 5.04 -11.69
CA GLU A 18 -47.72 6.46 -11.84
C GLU A 18 -48.51 6.69 -13.15
N ASP A 19 -48.09 6.09 -14.27
CA ASP A 19 -48.82 6.13 -15.55
C ASP A 19 -50.20 5.45 -15.48
N ALA A 20 -50.36 4.46 -14.59
CA ALA A 20 -51.62 3.79 -14.30
C ALA A 20 -52.45 4.44 -13.18
N ALA A 21 -52.10 5.67 -12.76
CA ALA A 21 -52.73 6.44 -11.68
C ALA A 21 -52.69 5.76 -10.30
N VAL A 22 -51.69 4.90 -10.05
CA VAL A 22 -51.40 4.28 -8.76
C VAL A 22 -50.17 4.98 -8.15
N GLU A 23 -50.41 5.91 -7.23
CA GLU A 23 -49.33 6.64 -6.56
C GLU A 23 -48.62 5.78 -5.51
N ILE A 24 -47.32 5.57 -5.68
CA ILE A 24 -46.48 4.89 -4.69
C ILE A 24 -45.19 5.68 -4.41
N GLY A 25 -44.77 5.70 -3.14
CA GLY A 25 -43.51 6.29 -2.73
C GLY A 25 -42.30 5.41 -3.08
N HIS A 26 -41.09 6.00 -3.05
CA HIS A 26 -39.84 5.30 -3.39
C HIS A 26 -39.60 4.03 -2.53
N GLY A 27 -39.86 4.09 -1.22
CA GLY A 27 -39.73 2.92 -0.34
C GLY A 27 -40.73 1.80 -0.68
N GLN A 28 -41.95 2.14 -1.09
CA GLN A 28 -42.97 1.18 -1.49
C GLN A 28 -42.62 0.51 -2.83
N ALA A 29 -41.99 1.25 -3.75
CA ALA A 29 -41.50 0.71 -5.00
C ALA A 29 -40.35 -0.30 -4.80
N LEU A 30 -39.46 -0.02 -3.84
CA LEU A 30 -38.40 -0.95 -3.43
C LEU A 30 -38.97 -2.23 -2.77
N ASP A 31 -39.99 -2.09 -1.93
CA ASP A 31 -40.67 -3.25 -1.33
C ASP A 31 -41.44 -4.09 -2.36
N LEU A 32 -41.97 -3.44 -3.40
CA LEU A 32 -42.60 -4.11 -4.52
C LEU A 32 -41.58 -4.85 -5.38
N SER A 33 -40.41 -4.25 -5.68
CA SER A 33 -39.38 -4.91 -6.50
C SER A 33 -38.79 -6.14 -5.81
N ALA A 34 -38.79 -6.19 -4.47
CA ALA A 34 -38.42 -7.39 -3.71
C ALA A 34 -39.24 -8.65 -4.10
N SER A 35 -40.46 -8.49 -4.61
CA SER A 35 -41.29 -9.61 -5.09
C SER A 35 -40.70 -10.35 -6.28
N LEU A 36 -39.95 -9.64 -7.13
CA LEU A 36 -39.31 -10.21 -8.33
C LEU A 36 -38.32 -11.31 -7.95
N VAL A 37 -37.68 -11.19 -6.78
CA VAL A 37 -36.74 -12.18 -6.24
C VAL A 37 -37.35 -13.07 -5.14
N GLY A 38 -38.67 -13.01 -4.96
CA GLY A 38 -39.38 -13.83 -3.97
C GLY A 38 -39.14 -13.39 -2.52
N LEU A 39 -38.80 -12.13 -2.30
CA LEU A 39 -38.58 -11.53 -0.97
C LEU A 39 -39.74 -10.61 -0.57
N ARG A 40 -39.90 -10.38 0.74
CA ARG A 40 -41.07 -9.66 1.28
C ARG A 40 -40.95 -8.15 1.18
N ASN A 41 -39.76 -7.60 1.41
CA ASN A 41 -39.50 -6.16 1.46
C ASN A 41 -38.03 -5.85 1.16
N TRP A 42 -37.70 -4.56 1.06
CA TRP A 42 -36.36 -4.09 0.76
C TRP A 42 -35.30 -4.47 1.81
N PRO A 43 -35.59 -4.44 3.13
CA PRO A 43 -34.65 -4.94 4.14
C PRO A 43 -34.23 -6.40 3.93
N GLU A 44 -35.12 -7.29 3.49
CA GLU A 44 -34.74 -8.68 3.17
C GLU A 44 -33.81 -8.76 1.94
N VAL A 45 -34.00 -7.88 0.94
CA VAL A 45 -33.08 -7.79 -0.22
C VAL A 45 -31.67 -7.44 0.25
N GLN A 46 -31.53 -6.53 1.20
CA GLN A 46 -30.24 -6.14 1.77
C GLN A 46 -29.62 -7.25 2.64
N ALA A 47 -30.44 -8.01 3.37
CA ALA A 47 -29.97 -9.12 4.20
C ALA A 47 -29.54 -10.37 3.40
N PHE A 48 -30.06 -10.55 2.17
CA PHE A 48 -29.83 -11.76 1.37
C PHE A 48 -29.37 -11.48 -0.08
N PRO A 49 -28.22 -10.81 -0.30
CA PRO A 49 -27.75 -10.42 -1.64
C PRO A 49 -27.49 -11.63 -2.57
N GLN A 50 -27.06 -12.76 -2.02
CA GLN A 50 -26.84 -13.99 -2.79
C GLN A 50 -28.15 -14.55 -3.41
N ARG A 51 -29.29 -14.35 -2.74
CA ARG A 51 -30.60 -14.76 -3.29
C ARG A 51 -31.06 -13.87 -4.43
N VAL A 52 -30.64 -12.60 -4.44
CA VAL A 52 -30.89 -11.66 -5.55
C VAL A 52 -30.06 -12.08 -6.77
N GLN A 53 -28.81 -12.46 -6.55
CA GLN A 53 -27.89 -12.96 -7.58
C GLN A 53 -28.42 -14.21 -8.30
N ALA A 54 -28.99 -15.15 -7.54
CA ALA A 54 -29.53 -16.41 -8.05
C ALA A 54 -30.86 -16.32 -8.81
N GLN A 55 -31.40 -15.11 -9.06
CA GLN A 55 -32.70 -14.93 -9.71
C GLN A 55 -32.58 -14.11 -10.98
N GLU A 56 -33.33 -14.49 -12.02
CA GLU A 56 -33.42 -13.77 -13.30
C GLU A 56 -34.78 -13.08 -13.44
N LEU A 57 -34.85 -12.06 -14.30
CA LEU A 57 -36.12 -11.40 -14.62
C LEU A 57 -36.83 -12.22 -15.71
N ASP A 58 -37.70 -13.11 -15.30
CA ASP A 58 -38.47 -14.01 -16.15
C ASP A 58 -39.99 -13.92 -15.86
N LEU A 59 -40.79 -14.75 -16.54
CA LEU A 59 -42.24 -14.80 -16.33
C LEU A 59 -42.63 -15.22 -14.90
N SER A 60 -41.79 -15.99 -14.21
CA SER A 60 -42.02 -16.42 -12.83
C SER A 60 -41.82 -15.24 -11.86
N ALA A 61 -40.78 -14.44 -12.08
CA ALA A 61 -40.51 -13.21 -11.36
C ALA A 61 -41.64 -12.20 -11.53
N THR A 62 -42.09 -11.97 -12.76
CA THR A 62 -43.18 -11.02 -13.02
C THR A 62 -44.56 -11.53 -12.60
N ALA A 63 -44.77 -12.84 -12.53
CA ALA A 63 -45.98 -13.42 -11.93
C ALA A 63 -46.08 -13.13 -10.42
N ARG A 64 -44.96 -13.21 -9.69
CA ARG A 64 -44.92 -12.83 -8.26
C ARG A 64 -45.23 -11.35 -8.06
N LEU A 65 -44.73 -10.50 -8.96
CA LEU A 65 -45.02 -9.07 -8.94
C LEU A 65 -46.49 -8.78 -9.28
N ALA A 66 -47.03 -9.37 -10.36
CA ALA A 66 -48.44 -9.27 -10.75
C ALA A 66 -49.37 -9.63 -9.59
N TYR A 67 -49.10 -10.76 -8.92
CA TYR A 67 -49.84 -11.19 -7.74
C TYR A 67 -49.78 -10.16 -6.60
N ARG A 68 -48.61 -9.53 -6.38
CA ARG A 68 -48.45 -8.52 -5.33
C ARG A 68 -49.18 -7.21 -5.67
N LEU A 69 -49.20 -6.81 -6.95
CA LEU A 69 -49.92 -5.63 -7.42
C LEU A 69 -51.43 -5.81 -7.31
N ALA A 70 -51.95 -6.95 -7.74
CA ALA A 70 -53.38 -7.27 -7.64
C ALA A 70 -53.86 -7.26 -6.17
N ASN A 71 -53.10 -7.89 -5.26
CA ASN A 71 -53.53 -8.01 -3.87
C ASN A 71 -53.32 -6.74 -3.02
N LYS A 72 -52.26 -5.96 -3.28
CA LYS A 72 -51.90 -4.81 -2.43
C LYS A 72 -52.38 -3.47 -3.00
N TYR A 73 -52.54 -3.37 -4.32
CA TYR A 73 -52.86 -2.12 -5.01
C TYR A 73 -54.08 -2.23 -5.93
N ASN A 74 -54.79 -3.38 -5.94
CA ASN A 74 -55.95 -3.64 -6.79
C ASN A 74 -55.68 -3.34 -8.28
N HIS A 75 -54.44 -3.56 -8.71
CA HIS A 75 -53.99 -3.32 -10.08
C HIS A 75 -53.73 -4.66 -10.76
N GLU A 76 -54.60 -5.02 -11.70
CA GLU A 76 -54.46 -6.22 -12.51
C GLU A 76 -53.51 -5.93 -13.69
N ALA A 77 -52.36 -6.61 -13.70
CA ALA A 77 -51.39 -6.55 -14.79
C ALA A 77 -50.96 -7.97 -15.15
N SER A 78 -50.89 -8.30 -16.45
CA SER A 78 -50.46 -9.63 -16.85
C SER A 78 -48.95 -9.79 -16.67
N SER A 79 -48.51 -11.01 -16.34
CA SER A 79 -47.07 -11.30 -16.15
C SER A 79 -46.26 -11.08 -17.44
N THR A 80 -46.89 -11.25 -18.60
CA THR A 80 -46.28 -11.02 -19.92
C THR A 80 -46.13 -9.52 -20.22
N GLU A 81 -47.15 -8.70 -19.93
CA GLU A 81 -47.05 -7.24 -20.07
C GLU A 81 -46.01 -6.67 -19.10
N LEU A 82 -46.03 -7.10 -17.83
CA LEU A 82 -45.02 -6.69 -16.86
C LEU A 82 -43.62 -7.10 -17.28
N LEU A 83 -43.45 -8.28 -17.86
CA LEU A 83 -42.13 -8.71 -18.36
C LEU A 83 -41.68 -7.85 -19.53
N GLN A 84 -42.56 -7.56 -20.50
CA GLN A 84 -42.24 -6.69 -21.63
C GLN A 84 -41.92 -5.25 -21.21
N LEU A 85 -42.62 -4.73 -20.20
CA LEU A 85 -42.43 -3.36 -19.70
C LEU A 85 -41.21 -3.22 -18.79
N LEU A 86 -40.86 -4.27 -18.02
CA LEU A 86 -39.71 -4.27 -17.12
C LEU A 86 -38.41 -4.64 -17.83
N LEU A 87 -38.48 -5.47 -18.89
CA LEU A 87 -37.36 -5.65 -19.81
C LEU A 87 -37.08 -4.32 -20.53
N PRO A 88 -35.81 -3.89 -20.64
CA PRO A 88 -35.51 -2.74 -21.49
C PRO A 88 -35.94 -3.03 -22.93
N PRO A 89 -36.57 -2.07 -23.64
CA PRO A 89 -36.81 -2.14 -25.08
C PRO A 89 -35.59 -2.68 -25.82
N ALA A 90 -35.80 -3.50 -26.85
CA ALA A 90 -34.71 -4.13 -27.60
C ALA A 90 -33.69 -3.11 -28.15
N ASP A 91 -34.13 -1.87 -28.40
CA ASP A 91 -33.27 -0.77 -28.85
C ASP A 91 -32.46 -0.09 -27.72
N LEU A 92 -32.82 -0.29 -26.45
CA LEU A 92 -32.12 0.22 -25.27
C LEU A 92 -31.05 -0.75 -24.74
N ARG A 93 -30.90 -1.95 -25.31
CA ARG A 93 -29.69 -2.76 -25.10
C ARG A 93 -28.49 -2.21 -25.87
N ASN A 94 -28.75 -1.35 -26.86
CA ASN A 94 -27.75 -0.68 -27.70
C ASN A 94 -27.80 0.87 -27.60
N ALA A 95 -28.59 1.43 -26.70
CA ALA A 95 -28.40 2.84 -26.33
C ALA A 95 -27.19 2.91 -25.40
N SER A 96 -26.02 2.94 -26.04
CA SER A 96 -24.76 3.36 -25.43
C SER A 96 -25.03 4.53 -24.47
N THR A 97 -24.58 4.40 -23.22
CA THR A 97 -24.26 5.56 -22.39
C THR A 97 -23.59 6.59 -23.30
N PRO A 98 -24.03 7.85 -23.34
CA PRO A 98 -23.52 8.82 -24.32
C PRO A 98 -21.99 8.77 -24.34
N TYR A 99 -21.40 8.37 -25.47
CA TYR A 99 -19.97 8.15 -25.51
C TYR A 99 -19.26 9.49 -25.62
N ILE A 100 -18.54 9.88 -24.58
CA ILE A 100 -17.77 11.11 -24.54
C ILE A 100 -16.40 10.81 -25.17
N TRP A 101 -16.02 11.65 -26.13
CA TRP A 101 -14.78 11.52 -26.90
C TRP A 101 -14.69 10.25 -27.79
N PRO A 102 -15.62 10.05 -28.76
CA PRO A 102 -15.65 8.89 -29.68
C PRO A 102 -14.43 8.77 -30.57
N ALA A 103 -13.83 9.89 -30.98
CA ALA A 103 -12.58 9.91 -31.73
C ALA A 103 -11.33 9.82 -30.84
N GLY A 104 -11.51 9.72 -29.52
CA GLY A 104 -10.42 9.65 -28.56
C GLY A 104 -9.73 8.27 -28.50
N PRO A 105 -8.59 8.17 -27.79
CA PRO A 105 -7.86 6.92 -27.55
C PRO A 105 -8.74 5.82 -26.90
N GLU A 106 -8.30 4.58 -26.82
CA GLU A 106 -9.11 3.53 -26.19
C GLU A 106 -9.36 3.79 -24.68
N ALA A 107 -10.41 3.19 -24.13
CA ALA A 107 -10.60 3.18 -22.68
C ALA A 107 -9.45 2.40 -22.02
N GLY A 108 -9.03 2.83 -20.84
CA GLY A 108 -7.81 2.31 -20.26
C GLY A 108 -7.20 3.22 -19.22
N VAL A 109 -6.21 2.67 -18.52
CA VAL A 109 -5.36 3.41 -17.60
C VAL A 109 -4.08 3.85 -18.32
N TYR A 110 -3.80 5.13 -18.24
CA TYR A 110 -2.63 5.79 -18.80
C TYR A 110 -1.85 6.47 -17.67
N ILE A 111 -0.53 6.29 -17.66
CA ILE A 111 0.29 6.75 -16.54
C ILE A 111 1.26 7.84 -16.96
N THR A 112 1.57 8.73 -16.04
CA THR A 112 2.61 9.76 -16.22
C THR A 112 3.26 10.07 -14.88
N THR A 113 4.39 10.78 -14.94
CA THR A 113 5.11 11.30 -13.76
C THR A 113 5.28 12.80 -13.81
N THR A 114 4.60 13.51 -14.73
CA THR A 114 4.71 14.96 -14.90
C THR A 114 3.33 15.62 -14.86
N GLN A 115 3.22 16.73 -14.13
CA GLN A 115 2.01 17.56 -14.11
C GLN A 115 1.74 18.18 -15.49
N THR A 116 2.79 18.56 -16.22
CA THR A 116 2.70 19.10 -17.59
C THR A 116 1.93 18.18 -18.55
N ALA A 117 2.15 16.86 -18.47
CA ALA A 117 1.41 15.90 -19.30
C ALA A 117 -0.08 15.84 -18.93
N ILE A 118 -0.41 15.98 -17.64
CA ILE A 118 -1.81 16.03 -17.18
C ILE A 118 -2.49 17.31 -17.67
N ASP A 119 -1.84 18.46 -17.55
CA ASP A 119 -2.41 19.73 -17.98
C ASP A 119 -2.68 19.73 -19.49
N ALA A 120 -1.71 19.27 -20.29
CA ALA A 120 -1.86 19.14 -21.74
C ALA A 120 -2.97 18.12 -22.12
N LEU A 121 -3.11 17.02 -21.37
CA LEU A 121 -4.18 16.04 -21.59
C LEU A 121 -5.56 16.64 -21.32
N VAL A 122 -5.70 17.42 -20.25
CA VAL A 122 -6.97 18.06 -19.89
C VAL A 122 -7.38 19.07 -20.94
N GLU A 123 -6.46 19.93 -21.39
CA GLU A 123 -6.73 20.90 -22.45
C GLU A 123 -7.22 20.20 -23.73
N ARG A 124 -6.54 19.12 -24.10
CA ARG A 124 -6.89 18.34 -25.29
C ARG A 124 -8.24 17.63 -25.18
N TYR A 125 -8.52 17.06 -24.01
CA TYR A 125 -9.82 16.45 -23.75
C TYR A 125 -10.94 17.48 -23.88
N GLN A 126 -10.76 18.67 -23.30
CA GLN A 126 -11.74 19.74 -23.38
C GLN A 126 -11.95 20.21 -24.82
N GLU A 127 -10.87 20.41 -25.60
CA GLU A 127 -10.96 20.78 -27.02
C GLU A 127 -11.73 19.72 -27.82
N ALA A 128 -11.43 18.43 -27.60
CA ALA A 128 -12.03 17.34 -28.36
C ALA A 128 -13.46 16.98 -27.94
N THR A 129 -13.96 17.54 -26.83
CA THR A 129 -15.28 17.25 -26.27
C THR A 129 -16.16 18.49 -26.11
N ASP A 130 -15.76 19.61 -26.72
CA ASP A 130 -16.43 20.91 -26.62
C ASP A 130 -16.63 21.36 -25.16
N GLY A 131 -15.61 21.15 -24.33
CA GLY A 131 -15.58 21.58 -22.93
C GLY A 131 -16.31 20.64 -21.97
N ALA A 132 -16.37 19.33 -22.26
CA ALA A 132 -16.97 18.38 -21.34
C ALA A 132 -16.24 18.36 -19.99
N VAL A 133 -17.02 18.14 -18.93
CA VAL A 133 -16.47 17.94 -17.59
C VAL A 133 -15.69 16.63 -17.49
N PHE A 134 -14.75 16.59 -16.57
CA PHE A 134 -13.97 15.41 -16.23
C PHE A 134 -13.87 15.27 -14.72
N TYR A 135 -13.50 14.09 -14.23
CA TYR A 135 -13.38 13.84 -12.80
C TYR A 135 -11.91 13.85 -12.39
N ALA A 136 -11.59 14.48 -11.27
CA ALA A 136 -10.21 14.62 -10.85
C ALA A 136 -10.02 14.55 -9.33
N GLU A 137 -8.81 14.15 -8.94
CA GLU A 137 -8.20 14.50 -7.67
C GLU A 137 -7.22 15.67 -7.86
N ARG A 138 -6.34 15.90 -6.87
CA ARG A 138 -5.42 17.04 -6.78
C ARG A 138 -4.70 17.37 -8.10
N ALA A 139 -4.23 16.38 -8.85
CA ALA A 139 -3.53 16.56 -10.12
C ALA A 139 -4.35 17.23 -11.23
N GLY A 140 -5.69 17.15 -11.19
CA GLY A 140 -6.55 17.78 -12.21
C GLY A 140 -7.40 18.93 -11.67
N MET A 141 -7.36 19.22 -10.37
CA MET A 141 -8.27 20.19 -9.74
C MET A 141 -8.01 21.66 -10.08
N GLU A 142 -6.91 21.99 -10.76
CA GLU A 142 -6.59 23.38 -11.15
C GLU A 142 -7.43 23.87 -12.34
N HIS A 143 -8.22 22.99 -12.97
CA HIS A 143 -9.01 23.29 -14.16
C HIS A 143 -10.50 23.46 -13.85
N ASP A 144 -11.14 24.47 -14.46
CA ASP A 144 -12.54 24.83 -14.18
C ASP A 144 -13.56 23.72 -14.48
N ALA A 145 -13.27 22.84 -15.45
CA ALA A 145 -14.14 21.73 -15.83
C ALA A 145 -13.97 20.47 -14.96
N ALA A 146 -13.10 20.51 -13.94
CA ALA A 146 -12.83 19.40 -13.05
C ALA A 146 -13.94 19.22 -12.00
N ILE A 147 -14.46 18.00 -11.90
CA ILE A 147 -15.33 17.57 -10.81
C ILE A 147 -14.47 16.80 -9.81
N ASN A 148 -14.42 17.30 -8.56
CA ASN A 148 -13.71 16.63 -7.49
C ASN A 148 -14.32 15.25 -7.22
N LEU A 149 -13.49 14.22 -7.23
CA LEU A 149 -13.88 12.83 -6.93
C LEU A 149 -14.37 12.64 -5.47
N GLY A 150 -14.05 13.56 -4.56
CA GLY A 150 -14.51 13.54 -3.17
C GLY A 150 -13.92 12.40 -2.34
N ASP A 151 -14.48 12.20 -1.14
CA ASP A 151 -13.94 11.27 -0.14
C ASP A 151 -13.99 9.80 -0.56
N ASP A 152 -15.03 9.41 -1.32
CA ASP A 152 -15.18 8.05 -1.85
C ASP A 152 -14.30 7.80 -3.10
N GLY A 153 -13.73 8.84 -3.69
CA GLY A 153 -12.79 8.74 -4.81
C GLY A 153 -13.29 7.87 -5.96
N LEU A 154 -12.42 6.96 -6.41
CA LEU A 154 -12.75 5.94 -7.42
C LEU A 154 -13.77 4.89 -6.97
N TRP A 155 -13.98 4.72 -5.67
CA TRP A 155 -14.94 3.75 -5.11
C TRP A 155 -16.38 4.25 -5.18
N SER A 156 -16.59 5.52 -5.55
CA SER A 156 -17.93 6.08 -5.71
C SER A 156 -18.73 5.33 -6.78
N GLY A 157 -19.86 4.75 -6.38
CA GLY A 157 -20.86 4.19 -7.32
C GLY A 157 -21.51 5.26 -8.21
N GLY A 158 -21.24 6.56 -7.98
CA GLY A 158 -21.56 7.63 -8.91
C GLY A 158 -20.87 7.48 -10.26
N LEU A 159 -19.62 6.98 -10.28
CA LEU A 159 -18.82 6.84 -11.49
C LEU A 159 -19.35 5.78 -12.47
N GLU A 160 -20.21 4.87 -12.03
CA GLU A 160 -20.90 3.90 -12.90
C GLU A 160 -21.98 4.57 -13.78
N ARG A 161 -22.44 5.75 -13.36
CA ARG A 161 -23.45 6.53 -14.09
C ARG A 161 -22.82 7.58 -14.99
N VAL A 162 -21.50 7.75 -14.90
CA VAL A 162 -20.74 8.66 -15.74
C VAL A 162 -20.63 8.06 -17.14
N PRO A 163 -20.77 8.87 -18.21
CA PRO A 163 -20.76 8.32 -19.55
C PRO A 163 -19.41 7.71 -19.92
N SER A 164 -19.45 6.72 -20.80
CA SER A 164 -18.22 6.04 -21.26
C SER A 164 -17.34 7.02 -22.01
N GLY A 165 -16.03 6.86 -21.88
CA GLY A 165 -15.03 7.71 -22.48
C GLY A 165 -14.74 9.01 -21.74
N THR A 166 -15.41 9.27 -20.61
CA THR A 166 -15.04 10.36 -19.70
C THR A 166 -13.61 10.21 -19.20
N LEU A 167 -12.89 11.33 -19.12
CA LEU A 167 -11.57 11.43 -18.51
C LEU A 167 -11.68 11.42 -16.98
N VAL A 168 -10.84 10.62 -16.34
CA VAL A 168 -10.65 10.60 -14.89
C VAL A 168 -9.16 10.83 -14.59
N VAL A 169 -8.82 11.84 -13.79
CA VAL A 169 -7.43 12.20 -13.45
C VAL A 169 -7.15 11.90 -11.99
N LEU A 170 -6.13 11.09 -11.72
CA LEU A 170 -5.75 10.64 -10.38
C LEU A 170 -4.36 11.13 -9.99
N GLY A 171 -4.19 11.35 -8.69
CA GLY A 171 -2.90 11.64 -8.09
C GLY A 171 -2.69 13.11 -7.74
N PRO A 172 -1.44 13.52 -7.44
CA PRO A 172 -0.23 12.70 -7.43
C PRO A 172 -0.33 11.49 -6.48
N ILE A 173 -0.02 10.29 -6.98
CA ILE A 173 0.08 9.06 -6.18
C ILE A 173 1.54 8.86 -5.82
N GLU A 174 1.87 9.07 -4.54
CA GLU A 174 3.21 8.87 -3.99
C GLU A 174 3.59 7.38 -4.02
N LEU A 175 4.73 7.04 -4.63
CA LEU A 175 5.26 5.68 -4.66
C LEU A 175 6.42 5.50 -3.69
N ASP A 176 6.10 4.96 -2.51
CA ASP A 176 7.05 4.55 -1.49
C ASP A 176 6.50 3.37 -0.66
N GLN A 177 7.30 2.84 0.25
CA GLN A 177 6.93 1.65 1.01
C GLN A 177 5.71 1.85 1.92
N GLN A 178 5.52 3.07 2.45
CA GLN A 178 4.39 3.38 3.33
C GLN A 178 3.08 3.44 2.56
N SER A 179 3.10 4.06 1.37
CA SER A 179 1.92 4.28 0.52
C SER A 179 1.65 3.15 -0.47
N TRP A 180 2.59 2.22 -0.68
CA TRP A 180 2.52 1.19 -1.74
C TRP A 180 1.18 0.44 -1.83
N ARG A 181 0.63 0.04 -0.67
CA ARG A 181 -0.66 -0.67 -0.64
C ARG A 181 -1.81 0.21 -1.13
N GLU A 182 -1.87 1.45 -0.68
CA GLU A 182 -2.91 2.39 -1.10
C GLU A 182 -2.76 2.72 -2.59
N ALA A 183 -1.54 2.94 -3.07
CA ALA A 183 -1.26 3.12 -4.49
C ALA A 183 -1.76 1.91 -5.31
N SER A 184 -1.47 0.69 -4.86
CA SER A 184 -1.93 -0.56 -5.49
C SER A 184 -3.46 -0.66 -5.52
N ASP A 185 -4.15 -0.37 -4.42
CA ASP A 185 -5.62 -0.38 -4.34
C ASP A 185 -6.24 0.65 -5.32
N ARG A 186 -5.60 1.81 -5.49
CA ARG A 186 -6.04 2.86 -6.42
C ARG A 186 -5.82 2.49 -7.89
N VAL A 187 -4.68 1.88 -8.22
CA VAL A 187 -4.39 1.39 -9.57
C VAL A 187 -5.34 0.26 -9.96
N GLU A 188 -5.62 -0.66 -9.03
CA GLU A 188 -6.62 -1.72 -9.20
C GLU A 188 -7.99 -1.12 -9.53
N MET A 189 -8.47 -0.19 -8.70
CA MET A 189 -9.78 0.42 -8.93
C MET A 189 -9.82 1.26 -10.23
N ALA A 190 -8.72 1.92 -10.60
CA ALA A 190 -8.62 2.61 -11.89
C ALA A 190 -8.82 1.64 -13.07
N CYS A 191 -8.20 0.47 -13.01
CA CYS A 191 -8.37 -0.58 -14.03
C CYS A 191 -9.81 -1.08 -14.09
N ILE A 192 -10.43 -1.33 -12.92
CA ILE A 192 -11.84 -1.74 -12.85
C ILE A 192 -12.76 -0.69 -13.48
N ARG A 193 -12.48 0.61 -13.28
CA ARG A 193 -13.27 1.71 -13.90
C ARG A 193 -13.04 1.80 -15.41
N ALA A 194 -11.82 1.58 -15.87
CA ALA A 194 -11.53 1.52 -17.30
C ALA A 194 -12.32 0.37 -17.96
N GLU A 195 -12.29 -0.82 -17.37
CA GLU A 195 -12.96 -2.02 -17.91
C GLU A 195 -14.49 -1.93 -17.81
N SER A 196 -15.01 -1.65 -16.62
CA SER A 196 -16.45 -1.76 -16.33
C SER A 196 -17.26 -0.57 -16.86
N SER A 197 -16.66 0.62 -16.86
CA SER A 197 -17.34 1.86 -17.26
C SER A 197 -16.83 2.43 -18.59
N GLY A 198 -15.75 1.87 -19.16
CA GLY A 198 -15.12 2.39 -20.36
C GLY A 198 -14.49 3.77 -20.16
N HIS A 199 -13.97 4.05 -18.96
CA HIS A 199 -13.35 5.34 -18.64
C HIS A 199 -11.90 5.41 -19.14
N ARG A 200 -11.42 6.64 -19.36
CA ARG A 200 -9.99 6.91 -19.63
C ARG A 200 -9.40 7.47 -18.36
N VAL A 201 -8.57 6.70 -17.68
CA VAL A 201 -8.01 7.08 -16.39
C VAL A 201 -6.56 7.47 -16.56
N ALA A 202 -6.23 8.74 -16.29
CA ALA A 202 -4.87 9.24 -16.25
C ALA A 202 -4.36 9.24 -14.80
N ILE A 203 -3.21 8.62 -14.54
CA ILE A 203 -2.60 8.56 -13.21
C ILE A 203 -1.28 9.32 -13.22
N LEU A 204 -1.18 10.35 -12.39
CA LEU A 204 0.08 11.00 -12.06
C LEU A 204 0.73 10.28 -10.88
N PHE A 205 1.86 9.63 -11.12
CA PHE A 205 2.69 9.05 -10.06
C PHE A 205 3.81 10.01 -9.65
N ASP A 206 4.04 10.11 -8.35
CA ASP A 206 5.22 10.75 -7.77
C ASP A 206 6.20 9.66 -7.35
N THR A 207 7.29 9.54 -8.11
CA THR A 207 8.26 8.45 -7.96
C THR A 207 9.68 8.93 -8.26
N LEU A 208 10.65 8.37 -7.52
CA LEU A 208 12.07 8.59 -7.78
C LEU A 208 12.56 7.90 -9.08
N LEU A 209 11.78 6.96 -9.61
CA LEU A 209 12.16 6.15 -10.77
C LEU A 209 11.11 6.19 -11.88
N PRO A 210 10.95 7.32 -12.59
CA PRO A 210 9.96 7.45 -13.67
C PRO A 210 10.05 6.35 -14.73
N ALA A 211 11.26 5.89 -15.06
CA ALA A 211 11.47 4.84 -16.05
C ALA A 211 10.89 3.46 -15.65
N MET A 212 10.58 3.24 -14.36
CA MET A 212 10.12 1.96 -13.82
C MET A 212 8.62 1.93 -13.52
N VAL A 213 7.93 3.07 -13.63
CA VAL A 213 6.56 3.25 -13.15
C VAL A 213 5.56 2.30 -13.82
N GLY A 214 5.76 1.94 -15.09
CA GLY A 214 4.91 0.97 -15.78
C GLY A 214 5.05 -0.46 -15.25
N ALA A 215 6.27 -0.87 -14.93
CA ALA A 215 6.53 -2.17 -14.32
C ALA A 215 6.04 -2.21 -12.87
N ASP A 216 6.21 -1.11 -12.12
CA ASP A 216 5.68 -0.98 -10.75
C ASP A 216 4.15 -1.09 -10.72
N ALA A 217 3.45 -0.35 -11.60
CA ALA A 217 1.99 -0.44 -11.73
C ALA A 217 1.54 -1.87 -12.11
N THR A 218 2.32 -2.56 -12.95
CA THR A 218 2.02 -3.96 -13.31
C THR A 218 2.16 -4.89 -12.10
N VAL A 219 3.23 -4.77 -11.32
CA VAL A 219 3.44 -5.57 -10.09
C VAL A 219 2.34 -5.33 -9.05
N MET A 220 1.83 -4.10 -8.94
CA MET A 220 0.71 -3.79 -8.04
C MET A 220 -0.53 -4.62 -8.35
N LEU A 221 -0.79 -4.94 -9.63
CA LEU A 221 -1.96 -5.69 -10.07
C LEU A 221 -1.74 -7.20 -9.99
N LEU A 222 -0.57 -7.70 -10.38
CA LEU A 222 -0.26 -9.14 -10.34
C LEU A 222 -0.39 -9.74 -8.94
N ASN A 223 -0.15 -8.94 -7.89
CA ASN A 223 -0.30 -9.38 -6.50
C ASN A 223 -1.76 -9.48 -6.01
N LYS A 224 -2.75 -9.07 -6.84
CA LYS A 224 -4.18 -9.08 -6.49
C LYS A 224 -4.92 -10.35 -6.89
N GLY A 225 -4.32 -11.18 -7.74
CA GLY A 225 -4.89 -12.48 -8.16
C GLY A 225 -6.03 -12.37 -9.17
N ASP A 226 -6.22 -11.20 -9.77
CA ASP A 226 -7.03 -11.03 -10.98
C ASP A 226 -6.10 -11.02 -12.19
N ASP A 227 -6.07 -12.13 -12.91
CA ASP A 227 -5.06 -12.40 -13.92
C ASP A 227 -5.17 -11.46 -15.13
N ASP A 228 -6.33 -10.86 -15.40
CA ASP A 228 -6.57 -10.08 -16.62
C ASP A 228 -6.64 -8.57 -16.37
N LEU A 229 -6.79 -8.12 -15.11
CA LEU A 229 -6.99 -6.70 -14.79
C LEU A 229 -5.84 -5.80 -15.28
N HIS A 230 -4.62 -6.34 -15.29
CA HIS A 230 -3.41 -5.66 -15.76
C HIS A 230 -3.41 -5.36 -17.27
N GLU A 231 -4.28 -5.98 -18.05
CA GLU A 231 -4.48 -5.64 -19.47
C GLU A 231 -4.98 -4.21 -19.66
N ASN A 232 -5.74 -3.68 -18.69
CA ASN A 232 -6.25 -2.30 -18.69
C ASN A 232 -5.18 -1.22 -18.44
N LEU A 233 -3.94 -1.59 -18.12
CA LEU A 233 -2.80 -0.66 -18.12
C LEU A 233 -2.31 -0.41 -19.56
N VAL A 234 -3.00 0.46 -20.28
CA VAL A 234 -2.84 0.61 -21.74
C VAL A 234 -1.54 1.32 -22.12
N GLY A 235 -1.16 2.39 -21.41
CA GLY A 235 -0.11 3.26 -21.93
C GLY A 235 0.33 4.42 -21.04
N THR A 236 0.87 5.45 -21.66
CA THR A 236 1.39 6.65 -21.00
C THR A 236 0.73 7.92 -21.50
N VAL A 237 0.71 8.96 -20.66
CA VAL A 237 0.35 10.32 -21.10
C VAL A 237 1.62 11.04 -21.54
N GLY A 238 1.69 11.43 -22.81
CA GLY A 238 2.80 12.22 -23.34
C GLY A 238 2.77 13.67 -22.87
N ASP A 239 3.91 14.35 -22.95
CA ASP A 239 4.03 15.78 -22.57
C ASP A 239 3.13 16.71 -23.42
N ASP A 240 2.67 16.24 -24.58
CA ASP A 240 1.71 16.90 -25.46
C ASP A 240 0.24 16.50 -25.19
N GLY A 241 -0.01 15.81 -24.09
CA GLY A 241 -1.33 15.35 -23.67
C GLY A 241 -1.88 14.17 -24.49
N ASN A 242 -1.10 13.57 -25.39
CA ASN A 242 -1.54 12.36 -26.10
C ASN A 242 -1.55 11.16 -25.16
N LEU A 243 -2.63 10.38 -25.17
CA LEU A 243 -2.64 9.04 -24.58
C LEU A 243 -2.01 8.06 -25.58
N GLN A 244 -0.83 7.56 -25.27
CA GLN A 244 -0.04 6.70 -26.16
C GLN A 244 -0.06 5.26 -25.63
N PRO A 245 -0.49 4.28 -26.43
CA PRO A 245 -0.43 2.88 -26.02
C PRO A 245 1.02 2.37 -25.98
N GLY A 246 1.25 1.29 -25.24
CA GLY A 246 2.56 0.62 -25.22
C GLY A 246 3.35 0.89 -23.94
N LEU A 247 2.80 0.46 -22.82
CA LEU A 247 3.45 0.59 -21.52
C LEU A 247 4.62 -0.39 -21.36
N VAL A 248 5.75 0.07 -20.84
CA VAL A 248 6.86 -0.81 -20.42
C VAL A 248 6.48 -1.51 -19.11
N ARG A 249 6.13 -2.79 -19.20
CA ARG A 249 5.63 -3.60 -18.07
C ARG A 249 6.70 -4.45 -17.38
N GLN A 250 7.89 -4.54 -17.97
CA GLN A 250 8.98 -5.38 -17.46
C GLN A 250 10.10 -4.52 -16.91
N TYR A 251 10.68 -4.97 -15.81
CA TYR A 251 11.89 -4.36 -15.30
C TYR A 251 13.09 -4.66 -16.19
N SER A 252 13.99 -3.69 -16.27
CA SER A 252 15.35 -3.94 -16.74
C SER A 252 16.11 -4.85 -15.78
N GLN A 253 17.27 -5.36 -16.20
CA GLN A 253 18.10 -6.18 -15.33
C GLN A 253 18.51 -5.42 -14.07
N PRO A 254 18.55 -6.09 -12.91
CA PRO A 254 18.91 -5.44 -11.66
C PRO A 254 20.36 -4.94 -11.70
N ILE A 255 20.56 -3.76 -11.13
CA ILE A 255 21.87 -3.11 -11.08
C ILE A 255 22.61 -3.66 -9.86
N LYS A 256 23.81 -4.19 -10.09
CA LYS A 256 24.71 -4.57 -9.00
C LYS A 256 25.45 -3.33 -8.49
N GLY A 257 25.27 -3.02 -7.21
CA GLY A 257 26.03 -1.98 -6.51
C GLY A 257 27.52 -2.36 -6.33
N ALA A 258 28.32 -1.42 -5.84
CA ALA A 258 29.71 -1.71 -5.50
C ALA A 258 29.80 -2.72 -4.35
N THR A 259 30.86 -3.53 -4.38
CA THR A 259 31.13 -4.51 -3.33
C THR A 259 31.50 -3.80 -2.04
N VAL A 260 30.75 -4.12 -0.98
CA VAL A 260 30.99 -3.59 0.36
C VAL A 260 31.86 -4.59 1.12
N THR A 261 32.96 -4.13 1.71
CA THR A 261 33.89 -5.00 2.46
C THR A 261 34.18 -4.50 3.86
N ASP A 262 33.79 -3.26 4.18
CA ASP A 262 34.06 -2.67 5.48
C ASP A 262 33.09 -3.19 6.54
N THR A 263 33.64 -3.69 7.64
CA THR A 263 32.88 -4.15 8.81
C THR A 263 33.23 -3.35 10.07
N SER A 264 34.00 -2.26 9.93
CA SER A 264 34.58 -1.50 11.05
C SER A 264 33.55 -0.82 11.95
N ALA A 265 32.34 -0.57 11.44
CA ALA A 265 31.24 -0.01 12.22
C ALA A 265 30.70 -0.94 13.31
N LEU A 266 31.04 -2.24 13.28
CA LEU A 266 30.67 -3.21 14.30
C LEU A 266 31.88 -3.60 15.16
N PRO A 267 31.76 -3.60 16.49
CA PRO A 267 32.78 -4.20 17.35
C PRO A 267 33.02 -5.67 16.98
N LYS A 268 34.28 -6.10 17.02
CA LYS A 268 34.69 -7.45 16.58
C LYS A 268 33.87 -8.59 17.19
N PRO A 269 33.55 -8.61 18.50
CA PRO A 269 32.72 -9.68 19.07
C PRO A 269 31.33 -9.77 18.45
N VAL A 270 30.74 -8.63 18.08
CA VAL A 270 29.42 -8.56 17.42
C VAL A 270 29.53 -9.04 15.97
N ALA A 271 30.54 -8.53 15.24
CA ALA A 271 30.77 -8.95 13.86
C ALA A 271 31.00 -10.48 13.74
N ASP A 272 31.73 -11.08 14.69
CA ASP A 272 31.99 -12.52 14.70
C ASP A 272 30.72 -13.34 15.04
N GLN A 273 29.87 -12.87 15.97
CA GLN A 273 28.56 -13.48 16.22
C GLN A 273 27.65 -13.42 14.98
N LEU A 274 27.56 -12.28 14.31
CA LEU A 274 26.74 -12.12 13.10
C LEU A 274 27.26 -13.00 11.94
N LYS A 275 28.57 -13.10 11.74
CA LYS A 275 29.15 -14.03 10.76
C LYS A 275 28.72 -15.47 11.02
N ALA A 276 28.72 -15.90 12.29
CA ALA A 276 28.29 -17.24 12.67
C ALA A 276 26.80 -17.47 12.36
N VAL A 277 25.94 -16.46 12.55
CA VAL A 277 24.53 -16.50 12.17
C VAL A 277 24.36 -16.63 10.66
N PHE A 278 25.02 -15.78 9.87
CA PHE A 278 24.88 -15.77 8.41
C PHE A 278 25.46 -17.00 7.72
N THR A 279 26.38 -17.71 8.38
CA THR A 279 26.86 -19.03 7.90
C THR A 279 25.75 -20.09 7.96
N LYS A 280 24.77 -19.94 8.86
CA LYS A 280 23.68 -20.90 9.06
C LYS A 280 22.36 -20.47 8.42
N LYS A 281 22.13 -19.15 8.33
CA LYS A 281 20.86 -18.56 7.87
C LYS A 281 21.16 -17.51 6.80
N ASN A 282 20.57 -17.68 5.62
CA ASN A 282 20.71 -16.78 4.47
C ASN A 282 19.49 -15.87 4.24
N ARG A 283 18.46 -16.01 5.08
CA ARG A 283 17.17 -15.31 4.98
C ARG A 283 16.61 -15.05 6.37
N GLY A 284 15.78 -14.02 6.51
CA GLY A 284 15.23 -13.56 7.78
C GLY A 284 15.39 -12.05 7.95
N ILE A 285 15.41 -11.60 9.20
CA ILE A 285 15.47 -10.18 9.57
C ILE A 285 16.66 -9.95 10.49
N ILE A 286 17.47 -8.95 10.17
CA ILE A 286 18.44 -8.37 11.11
C ILE A 286 18.02 -6.94 11.41
N ALA A 287 17.75 -6.67 12.70
CA ALA A 287 17.34 -5.36 13.17
C ALA A 287 18.55 -4.60 13.72
N LEU A 288 18.71 -3.35 13.29
CA LEU A 288 19.88 -2.52 13.53
C LEU A 288 19.44 -1.16 14.06
N GLY A 289 19.79 -0.88 15.31
CA GLY A 289 19.45 0.35 16.01
C GLY A 289 20.66 1.22 16.34
N SER A 290 20.46 2.52 16.39
CA SER A 290 21.37 3.44 17.06
C SER A 290 20.58 4.31 18.04
N ILE A 291 21.14 4.49 19.23
CA ILE A 291 20.59 5.40 20.25
C ILE A 291 20.84 6.88 19.89
N GLU A 292 21.79 7.16 19.00
CA GLU A 292 22.08 8.52 18.55
C GLU A 292 20.89 9.13 17.82
N ASP A 293 20.60 10.37 18.17
CA ASP A 293 19.55 11.18 17.55
C ASP A 293 20.07 11.85 16.25
N VAL A 294 20.33 11.03 15.22
CA VAL A 294 20.85 11.43 13.90
C VAL A 294 19.96 10.90 12.77
N GLU A 295 19.90 11.57 11.62
CA GLU A 295 19.14 11.03 10.47
C GLU A 295 19.74 9.67 10.02
N ASN A 296 18.90 8.79 9.48
CA ASN A 296 19.28 7.44 9.01
C ASN A 296 19.97 6.57 10.07
N HIS A 297 19.43 6.56 11.28
CA HIS A 297 19.87 5.70 12.37
C HIS A 297 20.13 4.25 11.93
N GLY A 298 21.20 3.66 12.47
CA GLY A 298 21.54 2.27 12.17
C GLY A 298 22.12 2.03 10.77
N THR A 299 22.20 3.02 9.87
CA THR A 299 22.75 2.78 8.51
C THR A 299 24.25 2.54 8.49
N LYS A 300 25.02 3.11 9.44
CA LYS A 300 26.47 2.81 9.59
C LYS A 300 26.72 1.34 9.91
N ILE A 301 25.97 0.77 10.85
CA ILE A 301 26.03 -0.68 11.11
C ILE A 301 25.37 -1.49 9.99
N GLY A 302 24.41 -0.91 9.27
CA GLY A 302 23.84 -1.47 8.04
C GLY A 302 24.89 -1.70 6.95
N GLU A 303 25.84 -0.79 6.76
CA GLU A 303 26.99 -0.95 5.85
C GLU A 303 27.85 -2.17 6.24
N ALA A 304 28.17 -2.33 7.53
CA ALA A 304 28.91 -3.48 8.00
C ALA A 304 28.14 -4.80 7.77
N VAL A 305 26.83 -4.82 7.97
CA VAL A 305 25.99 -6.00 7.70
C VAL A 305 25.88 -6.29 6.20
N LEU A 306 25.82 -5.25 5.35
CA LEU A 306 25.88 -5.42 3.89
C LEU A 306 27.18 -6.11 3.46
N ALA A 307 28.31 -5.73 4.05
CA ALA A 307 29.59 -6.40 3.81
C ALA A 307 29.59 -7.87 4.25
N LEU A 308 29.04 -8.16 5.45
CA LEU A 308 28.95 -9.53 5.97
C LEU A 308 28.05 -10.44 5.12
N THR A 309 27.12 -9.85 4.37
CA THR A 309 26.07 -10.57 3.64
C THR A 309 26.23 -10.49 2.12
N GLU A 310 27.35 -9.97 1.63
CA GLU A 310 27.61 -9.75 0.19
C GLU A 310 27.43 -11.01 -0.66
N HIS A 311 27.77 -12.17 -0.09
CA HIS A 311 27.64 -13.48 -0.72
C HIS A 311 26.17 -13.95 -0.91
N LEU A 312 25.19 -13.26 -0.33
CA LEU A 312 23.77 -13.65 -0.36
C LEU A 312 22.98 -13.03 -1.53
N GLY A 313 23.64 -12.30 -2.44
CA GLY A 313 23.02 -11.80 -3.67
C GLY A 313 22.86 -10.28 -3.71
N LEU A 314 21.95 -9.78 -4.55
CA LEU A 314 21.83 -8.33 -4.78
C LEU A 314 21.06 -7.63 -3.65
N ALA A 315 21.52 -6.43 -3.30
CA ALA A 315 20.91 -5.56 -2.31
C ALA A 315 20.29 -4.31 -2.93
N ALA A 316 19.16 -3.89 -2.38
CA ALA A 316 18.51 -2.62 -2.70
C ALA A 316 18.11 -1.89 -1.41
N ARG A 317 18.05 -0.56 -1.49
CA ARG A 317 17.47 0.29 -0.46
C ARG A 317 16.03 0.59 -0.82
N ILE A 318 15.14 0.54 0.16
CA ILE A 318 13.72 0.81 -0.05
C ILE A 318 13.37 2.20 0.47
N LEU A 319 12.66 2.99 -0.34
CA LEU A 319 12.17 4.32 0.04
C LEU A 319 11.09 4.16 1.11
N PRO A 320 11.34 4.59 2.37
CA PRO A 320 10.39 4.31 3.45
C PRO A 320 9.11 5.14 3.33
N ARG A 321 9.24 6.40 2.92
CA ARG A 321 8.14 7.36 2.75
C ARG A 321 8.55 8.54 1.89
N HIS A 322 7.58 9.25 1.33
CA HIS A 322 7.80 10.57 0.75
C HIS A 322 8.22 11.61 1.79
N ARG A 323 9.05 12.54 1.33
CA ARG A 323 9.50 13.72 2.08
C ARG A 323 9.59 14.91 1.12
N SER A 324 9.43 16.11 1.67
CA SER A 324 9.66 17.36 0.93
C SER A 324 11.11 17.55 0.48
N THR A 325 12.07 16.81 1.07
CA THR A 325 13.49 16.92 0.72
C THR A 325 14.15 15.56 0.75
N MET A 326 14.54 15.08 -0.43
CA MET A 326 15.18 13.77 -0.61
C MET A 326 16.63 13.72 -0.09
N SER A 327 17.32 14.85 0.02
CA SER A 327 18.72 14.92 0.48
C SER A 327 18.95 14.32 1.87
N LYS A 328 17.91 14.22 2.69
CA LYS A 328 17.98 13.54 3.99
C LYS A 328 18.23 12.03 3.84
N PHE A 329 17.76 11.40 2.78
CA PHE A 329 18.03 9.98 2.51
C PHE A 329 19.44 9.74 1.94
N ASP A 330 20.11 10.78 1.47
CA ASP A 330 21.49 10.70 0.96
C ASP A 330 22.53 10.87 2.07
N GLN A 331 22.11 11.23 3.29
CA GLN A 331 22.96 11.29 4.48
C GLN A 331 23.22 9.89 5.05
N VAL A 332 23.82 9.01 4.25
CA VAL A 332 24.16 7.62 4.58
C VAL A 332 25.61 7.34 4.17
N PRO A 333 26.21 6.23 4.64
CA PRO A 333 27.53 5.82 4.15
C PRO A 333 27.57 5.61 2.64
N ALA A 334 28.75 5.81 2.04
CA ALA A 334 28.92 5.77 0.58
C ALA A 334 28.51 4.43 -0.05
N ALA A 335 28.76 3.31 0.63
CA ALA A 335 28.33 2.00 0.15
C ALA A 335 26.80 1.88 0.10
N VAL A 336 26.11 2.46 1.09
CA VAL A 336 24.65 2.47 1.16
C VAL A 336 24.05 3.40 0.10
N SER A 337 24.65 4.56 -0.13
CA SER A 337 24.17 5.53 -1.14
C SER A 337 24.30 5.00 -2.57
N GLN A 338 25.16 4.01 -2.80
CA GLN A 338 25.36 3.37 -4.11
C GLN A 338 24.36 2.23 -4.39
N LEU A 339 23.56 1.82 -3.39
CA LEU A 339 22.52 0.83 -3.61
C LEU A 339 21.38 1.43 -4.45
N PRO A 340 20.77 0.65 -5.35
CA PRO A 340 19.52 1.04 -6.01
C PRO A 340 18.47 1.44 -4.97
N PHE A 341 17.86 2.61 -5.15
CA PHE A 341 16.86 3.15 -4.22
C PHE A 341 15.47 3.01 -4.84
N LEU A 342 14.73 1.98 -4.41
CA LEU A 342 13.49 1.52 -5.04
C LEU A 342 12.26 1.90 -4.21
N ALA A 343 11.11 2.02 -4.87
CA ALA A 343 9.86 2.46 -4.22
C ALA A 343 9.38 1.51 -3.12
N SER A 344 9.46 0.19 -3.35
CA SER A 344 8.92 -0.82 -2.43
C SER A 344 9.71 -2.14 -2.46
N ILE A 345 9.50 -2.96 -1.43
CA ILE A 345 9.99 -4.34 -1.35
C ILE A 345 9.42 -5.16 -2.51
N GLU A 346 8.15 -4.98 -2.86
CA GLU A 346 7.49 -5.65 -3.98
C GLU A 346 8.23 -5.40 -5.31
N SER A 347 8.52 -4.13 -5.63
CA SER A 347 9.28 -3.76 -6.81
C SER A 347 10.68 -4.34 -6.80
N ALA A 348 11.36 -4.25 -5.66
CA ALA A 348 12.72 -4.77 -5.51
C ALA A 348 12.78 -6.30 -5.67
N TYR A 349 11.83 -7.00 -5.06
CA TYR A 349 11.74 -8.45 -5.14
C TYR A 349 11.47 -8.92 -6.57
N ALA A 350 10.56 -8.25 -7.28
CA ALA A 350 10.23 -8.53 -8.68
C ALA A 350 11.39 -8.25 -9.64
N GLN A 351 12.29 -7.31 -9.31
CA GLN A 351 13.55 -7.07 -10.02
C GLN A 351 14.63 -8.12 -9.75
N GLY A 352 14.44 -8.99 -8.74
CA GLY A 352 15.39 -10.05 -8.39
C GLY A 352 16.33 -9.70 -7.22
N TYR A 353 16.14 -8.58 -6.54
CA TYR A 353 16.87 -8.31 -5.28
C TYR A 353 16.35 -9.23 -4.17
N ARG A 354 17.23 -9.61 -3.24
CA ARG A 354 16.93 -10.49 -2.09
C ARG A 354 17.46 -9.98 -0.75
N ARG A 355 18.23 -8.90 -0.77
CA ARG A 355 18.66 -8.17 0.42
C ARG A 355 18.02 -6.78 0.41
N PHE A 356 17.29 -6.43 1.45
CA PHE A 356 16.56 -5.17 1.50
C PHE A 356 16.98 -4.33 2.70
N LEU A 357 17.53 -3.15 2.45
CA LEU A 357 17.74 -2.15 3.47
C LEU A 357 16.45 -1.33 3.64
N ILE A 358 15.84 -1.42 4.82
CA ILE A 358 14.51 -0.87 5.10
C ILE A 358 14.49 -0.06 6.40
N ASP A 359 13.51 0.82 6.56
CA ASP A 359 13.14 1.38 7.87
C ASP A 359 11.86 0.66 8.37
N PRO A 360 11.95 -0.11 9.46
CA PRO A 360 10.82 -0.89 9.99
C PRO A 360 9.66 0.00 10.48
N ARG A 361 9.87 1.29 10.75
CA ARG A 361 8.78 2.20 11.16
C ARG A 361 7.75 2.43 10.04
N TYR A 362 8.16 2.25 8.79
CA TYR A 362 7.31 2.45 7.61
C TYR A 362 7.03 1.15 6.86
N THR A 363 7.59 0.04 7.33
CA THR A 363 7.44 -1.28 6.71
C THR A 363 6.69 -2.20 7.67
N LYS A 364 5.43 -2.47 7.36
CA LYS A 364 4.58 -3.29 8.22
C LYS A 364 5.06 -4.75 8.26
N PRO A 365 5.01 -5.44 9.42
CA PRO A 365 5.37 -6.86 9.51
C PRO A 365 4.60 -7.76 8.53
N GLU A 366 3.36 -7.43 8.19
CA GLU A 366 2.58 -8.17 7.18
C GLU A 366 3.24 -8.17 5.79
N VAL A 367 3.94 -7.08 5.44
CA VAL A 367 4.69 -6.99 4.19
C VAL A 367 5.93 -7.85 4.28
N LEU A 368 6.68 -7.77 5.38
CA LEU A 368 7.89 -8.58 5.60
C LEU A 368 7.57 -10.07 5.54
N ALA A 369 6.47 -10.51 6.17
CA ALA A 369 6.03 -11.89 6.22
C ALA A 369 5.85 -12.52 4.82
N ARG A 370 5.52 -11.73 3.81
CA ARG A 370 5.34 -12.22 2.43
C ARG A 370 6.64 -12.62 1.75
N PHE A 371 7.78 -12.07 2.18
CA PHE A 371 9.07 -12.23 1.49
C PHE A 371 10.19 -12.77 2.39
N VAL A 372 9.98 -12.87 3.70
CA VAL A 372 11.00 -13.27 4.70
C VAL A 372 11.52 -14.70 4.47
N ASP A 373 10.71 -15.56 3.86
CA ASP A 373 11.07 -16.92 3.47
C ASP A 373 12.08 -16.97 2.30
N ASP A 374 12.30 -15.89 1.56
CA ASP A 374 13.26 -15.88 0.43
C ASP A 374 14.25 -14.72 0.50
N SER A 375 14.13 -13.84 1.51
CA SER A 375 14.87 -12.58 1.55
C SER A 375 15.51 -12.32 2.90
N LEU A 376 16.56 -11.49 2.88
CA LEU A 376 17.18 -10.91 4.07
C LEU A 376 16.79 -9.44 4.19
N PHE A 377 16.12 -9.10 5.29
CA PHE A 377 15.81 -7.72 5.65
C PHE A 377 16.85 -7.17 6.59
N ILE A 378 17.47 -6.05 6.21
CA ILE A 378 18.39 -5.26 7.02
C ILE A 378 17.60 -4.04 7.49
N ALA A 379 16.99 -4.14 8.66
CA ALA A 379 16.07 -3.14 9.19
C ALA A 379 16.83 -2.13 10.05
N CYS A 380 17.04 -0.92 9.53
CA CYS A 380 17.79 0.15 10.21
C CYS A 380 16.82 1.20 10.78
N THR A 381 16.90 1.46 12.08
CA THR A 381 16.07 2.51 12.70
C THR A 381 16.69 3.08 13.97
N TYR A 382 15.98 4.01 14.59
CA TYR A 382 16.31 4.49 15.91
C TYR A 382 15.76 3.54 16.97
N ALA A 383 16.58 3.15 17.93
CA ALA A 383 16.14 2.41 19.10
C ALA A 383 17.08 2.66 20.27
N ALA A 384 16.55 2.72 21.49
CA ALA A 384 17.37 2.83 22.69
C ALA A 384 17.89 1.46 23.16
N THR A 385 17.09 0.41 22.95
CA THR A 385 17.39 -0.95 23.40
C THR A 385 16.99 -1.97 22.33
N VAL A 386 17.51 -3.20 22.42
CA VAL A 386 17.17 -4.27 21.45
C VAL A 386 15.71 -4.71 21.54
N GLU A 387 15.08 -4.57 22.70
CA GLU A 387 13.66 -4.89 22.87
C GLU A 387 12.76 -3.90 22.14
N GLU A 388 13.02 -2.59 22.27
CA GLU A 388 12.31 -1.56 21.49
C GLU A 388 12.48 -1.79 19.99
N LEU A 389 13.70 -2.13 19.59
CA LEU A 389 14.05 -2.42 18.21
C LEU A 389 13.29 -3.65 17.67
N ALA A 390 13.25 -4.74 18.45
CA ALA A 390 12.50 -5.93 18.11
C ALA A 390 10.99 -5.66 18.05
N MET A 391 10.44 -4.91 19.01
CA MET A 391 9.04 -4.51 18.99
C MET A 391 8.68 -3.72 17.73
N CYS A 392 9.51 -2.76 17.33
CA CYS A 392 9.27 -1.98 16.11
C CYS A 392 9.39 -2.81 14.83
N THR A 393 10.09 -3.94 14.85
CA THR A 393 10.45 -4.70 13.64
C THR A 393 9.60 -5.95 13.43
N VAL A 394 9.33 -6.71 14.50
CA VAL A 394 8.74 -8.05 14.41
C VAL A 394 7.48 -8.25 15.25
N ALA A 395 7.09 -7.27 16.07
CA ALA A 395 5.82 -7.36 16.79
C ALA A 395 4.66 -7.22 15.80
N ALA A 396 3.72 -8.16 15.86
CA ALA A 396 2.55 -8.10 15.02
C ALA A 396 1.54 -7.07 15.54
N ASN A 397 0.81 -6.45 14.61
CA ASN A 397 -0.36 -5.64 14.94
C ASN A 397 -1.64 -6.42 14.58
N GLY A 398 -2.52 -6.62 15.55
CA GLY A 398 -3.81 -7.28 15.33
C GLY A 398 -3.71 -8.80 15.23
N ARG A 399 -4.06 -9.38 14.06
CA ARG A 399 -4.22 -10.84 13.88
C ARG A 399 -3.02 -11.54 13.25
N SER A 400 -2.01 -10.81 12.81
CA SER A 400 -0.82 -11.39 12.18
C SER A 400 0.05 -12.11 13.22
N PRO A 401 0.71 -13.22 12.89
CA PRO A 401 1.71 -13.82 13.78
C PRO A 401 2.95 -12.93 13.88
N SER A 402 3.64 -12.96 15.02
CA SER A 402 4.92 -12.26 15.18
C SER A 402 5.99 -12.85 14.25
N LEU A 403 6.86 -11.97 13.72
CA LEU A 403 8.02 -12.37 12.94
C LEU A 403 9.27 -12.66 13.79
N LEU A 404 9.12 -12.78 15.10
CA LEU A 404 10.24 -13.08 15.99
C LEU A 404 11.01 -14.36 15.61
N PRO A 405 10.37 -15.47 15.15
CA PRO A 405 11.10 -16.64 14.66
C PRO A 405 12.03 -16.36 13.47
N TRP A 406 11.80 -15.24 12.77
CA TRP A 406 12.61 -14.78 11.65
C TRP A 406 13.64 -13.72 12.04
N LEU A 407 13.63 -13.24 13.29
CA LEU A 407 14.63 -12.29 13.78
C LEU A 407 15.96 -13.02 14.05
N LEU A 408 16.88 -12.88 13.11
CA LEU A 408 18.21 -13.49 13.17
C LEU A 408 19.09 -12.84 14.23
N ALA A 409 19.01 -11.52 14.34
CA ALA A 409 19.69 -10.73 15.37
C ALA A 409 19.04 -9.35 15.51
N ALA A 410 19.17 -8.77 16.69
CA ALA A 410 18.93 -7.35 16.93
C ALA A 410 20.19 -6.75 17.58
N VAL A 411 20.68 -5.64 17.03
CA VAL A 411 21.89 -4.96 17.49
C VAL A 411 21.58 -3.48 17.66
N VAL A 412 21.73 -2.96 18.88
CA VAL A 412 21.73 -1.51 19.12
C VAL A 412 23.14 -1.05 19.46
N VAL A 413 23.56 0.06 18.85
CA VAL A 413 24.86 0.68 19.16
C VAL A 413 24.69 2.03 19.85
N ALA A 414 25.58 2.31 20.79
CA ALA A 414 25.69 3.58 21.47
C ALA A 414 27.15 4.07 21.44
N PRO A 415 27.52 4.96 20.52
CA PRO A 415 28.81 5.62 20.56
C PRO A 415 28.89 6.56 21.77
N MET A 416 30.00 6.47 22.47
CA MET A 416 30.29 7.11 23.73
C MET A 416 31.63 7.81 23.66
N GLN A 417 31.70 9.06 24.09
CA GLN A 417 32.96 9.78 24.18
C GLN A 417 33.61 9.48 25.53
N THR A 418 34.81 8.91 25.50
CA THR A 418 35.69 8.68 26.65
C THR A 418 36.96 9.52 26.51
N SER A 419 37.84 9.48 27.52
CA SER A 419 39.14 10.15 27.44
C SER A 419 40.06 9.61 26.35
N GLU A 420 39.86 8.35 25.92
CA GLU A 420 40.69 7.68 24.91
C GLU A 420 40.14 7.80 23.49
N GLY A 421 38.89 8.28 23.34
CA GLY A 421 38.26 8.48 22.04
C GLY A 421 36.77 8.13 22.06
N THR A 422 36.25 7.73 20.90
CA THR A 422 34.87 7.23 20.81
C THR A 422 34.85 5.71 20.96
N GLU A 423 34.23 5.24 22.03
CA GLU A 423 33.94 3.82 22.26
C GLU A 423 32.51 3.50 21.79
N ILE A 424 32.27 2.29 21.26
CA ILE A 424 30.95 1.87 20.81
C ILE A 424 30.44 0.79 21.76
N LEU A 425 29.47 1.15 22.60
CA LEU A 425 28.75 0.17 23.42
C LEU A 425 27.69 -0.52 22.57
N THR A 426 27.39 -1.77 22.91
CA THR A 426 26.47 -2.59 22.12
C THR A 426 25.46 -3.32 22.98
N ASP A 427 24.22 -3.37 22.52
CA ASP A 427 23.19 -4.27 23.04
C ASP A 427 22.88 -5.29 21.94
N VAL A 428 22.92 -6.58 22.25
CA VAL A 428 22.83 -7.64 21.25
C VAL A 428 21.89 -8.74 21.69
N TYR A 429 20.96 -9.07 20.81
CA TYR A 429 20.16 -10.28 20.82
C TYR A 429 20.51 -11.13 19.58
N ILE A 430 20.73 -12.42 19.78
CA ILE A 430 20.87 -13.40 18.69
C ILE A 430 19.65 -14.30 18.69
N GLY A 431 19.07 -14.49 17.52
CA GLY A 431 17.91 -15.35 17.32
C GLY A 431 18.16 -16.76 17.84
N VAL A 432 17.21 -17.28 18.60
CA VAL A 432 17.20 -18.66 19.10
C VAL A 432 16.33 -19.53 18.20
N GLU A 433 16.62 -20.83 18.13
CA GLU A 433 15.81 -21.78 17.37
C GLU A 433 14.49 -22.08 18.13
N ASP A 434 13.46 -22.51 17.39
CA ASP A 434 12.16 -22.95 17.93
C ASP A 434 11.42 -21.92 18.82
N VAL A 435 11.46 -20.65 18.44
CA VAL A 435 10.71 -19.59 19.12
C VAL A 435 9.21 -19.73 18.88
N HIS A 436 8.45 -19.87 19.96
CA HIS A 436 6.99 -19.73 19.92
C HIS A 436 6.56 -18.67 20.93
N ILE A 437 5.86 -17.65 20.45
CA ILE A 437 5.27 -16.62 21.30
C ILE A 437 3.82 -16.39 20.88
N ASP A 438 2.92 -16.60 21.82
CA ASP A 438 1.46 -16.51 21.62
C ASP A 438 0.96 -15.06 21.47
N ASN A 439 1.76 -14.06 21.90
CA ASN A 439 1.38 -12.65 21.92
C ASN A 439 2.56 -11.71 21.68
N ALA A 440 2.36 -10.70 20.83
CA ALA A 440 3.30 -9.60 20.59
C ALA A 440 3.80 -8.91 21.88
N GLY A 441 2.97 -8.81 22.92
CA GLY A 441 3.36 -8.24 24.21
C GLY A 441 4.48 -9.01 24.93
N HIS A 442 4.69 -10.28 24.62
CA HIS A 442 5.76 -11.10 25.20
C HIS A 442 7.08 -11.01 24.41
N VAL A 443 7.09 -10.36 23.24
CA VAL A 443 8.32 -10.20 22.43
C VAL A 443 9.36 -9.38 23.21
N PHE A 444 8.94 -8.31 23.87
CA PHE A 444 9.81 -7.48 24.71
C PHE A 444 10.54 -8.32 25.78
N ASP A 445 9.77 -8.98 26.64
CA ASP A 445 10.32 -9.81 27.74
C ASP A 445 11.19 -10.97 27.22
N PHE A 446 10.78 -11.58 26.10
CA PHE A 446 11.54 -12.66 25.50
C PHE A 446 12.91 -12.18 25.03
N VAL A 447 12.96 -11.09 24.28
CA VAL A 447 14.22 -10.52 23.78
C VAL A 447 15.10 -10.08 24.95
N ALA A 448 14.54 -9.40 25.95
CA ALA A 448 15.27 -8.95 27.14
C ALA A 448 16.01 -10.08 27.87
N ARG A 449 15.38 -11.26 27.97
CA ARG A 449 15.97 -12.43 28.64
C ARG A 449 17.04 -13.14 27.82
N HIS A 450 17.04 -12.98 26.51
CA HIS A 450 17.92 -13.70 25.58
C HIS A 450 19.01 -12.79 24.97
N ARG A 451 19.25 -11.60 25.55
CA ARG A 451 20.37 -10.75 25.18
C ARG A 451 21.70 -11.47 25.43
N THR A 452 22.57 -11.49 24.44
CA THR A 452 23.91 -12.09 24.52
C THR A 452 24.96 -11.08 24.97
N ILE A 453 24.76 -9.80 24.69
CA ILE A 453 25.56 -8.68 25.18
C ILE A 453 24.59 -7.62 25.68
N ARG A 454 24.81 -7.11 26.89
CA ARG A 454 24.02 -6.05 27.50
C ARG A 454 24.77 -4.74 27.49
N ILE A 455 24.09 -3.67 27.10
CA ILE A 455 24.69 -2.34 27.07
C ILE A 455 24.89 -1.77 28.46
N GLU A 456 24.03 -2.17 29.41
CA GLU A 456 24.06 -1.79 30.82
C GLU A 456 25.35 -2.27 31.50
N ASP A 457 25.80 -3.49 31.19
CA ASP A 457 27.04 -4.06 31.73
C ASP A 457 28.28 -3.29 31.26
N GLN A 458 28.32 -2.91 29.97
CA GLN A 458 29.41 -2.11 29.40
C GLN A 458 29.39 -0.68 29.95
N PHE A 459 28.21 -0.07 30.02
CA PHE A 459 28.06 1.27 30.57
C PHE A 459 28.46 1.33 32.05
N LYS A 460 28.06 0.33 32.84
CA LYS A 460 28.49 0.18 34.24
C LYS A 460 30.00 0.10 34.36
N ALA A 461 30.68 -0.68 33.50
CA ALA A 461 32.12 -0.81 33.52
C ALA A 461 32.83 0.55 33.31
N LEU A 462 32.33 1.39 32.41
CA LEU A 462 32.88 2.73 32.15
C LEU A 462 32.62 3.72 33.29
N VAL A 463 31.49 3.58 33.98
CA VAL A 463 31.19 4.38 35.18
C VAL A 463 32.08 3.94 36.35
N ASP A 464 32.20 2.64 36.55
CA ASP A 464 33.03 2.06 37.63
C ASP A 464 34.53 2.34 37.39
N SER A 465 35.00 2.44 36.15
CA SER A 465 36.38 2.83 35.80
C SER A 465 36.64 4.33 35.90
N GLY A 466 35.59 5.15 36.07
CA GLY A 466 35.69 6.60 36.14
C GLY A 466 35.86 7.30 34.78
N GLU A 467 35.68 6.58 33.67
CA GLU A 467 35.73 7.14 32.32
C GLU A 467 34.48 7.96 31.98
N ILE A 468 33.35 7.65 32.62
CA ILE A 468 32.09 8.39 32.50
C ILE A 468 31.63 8.90 33.86
N ASP A 469 31.41 10.21 33.96
CA ASP A 469 30.73 10.83 35.10
C ASP A 469 29.27 11.18 34.74
N ILE A 470 28.33 10.40 35.30
CA ILE A 470 26.89 10.59 35.09
C ILE A 470 26.43 11.98 35.59
N ALA A 471 27.04 12.51 36.65
CA ALA A 471 26.62 13.76 37.28
C ALA A 471 26.89 14.99 36.40
N VAL A 472 27.86 14.88 35.50
CA VAL A 472 28.24 15.96 34.56
C VAL A 472 27.38 15.93 33.29
N ALA A 473 26.57 14.88 33.09
CA ALA A 473 25.79 14.73 31.88
C ALA A 473 24.62 15.70 31.79
N SER A 474 24.50 16.38 30.64
CA SER A 474 23.47 17.41 30.38
C SER A 474 22.52 17.02 29.24
N ASP A 475 21.39 17.72 29.12
CA ASP A 475 20.47 17.52 27.98
C ASP A 475 20.94 18.27 26.71
N ALA A 476 22.00 19.07 26.79
CA ALA A 476 22.38 20.05 25.78
C ALA A 476 23.37 19.55 24.71
N GLY A 477 23.64 18.24 24.63
CA GLY A 477 24.54 17.66 23.63
C GLY A 477 24.17 16.22 23.26
N ILE A 478 24.41 15.81 22.01
CA ILE A 478 24.03 14.48 21.49
C ILE A 478 24.62 13.35 22.36
N GLY A 479 25.93 13.37 22.63
CA GLY A 479 26.57 12.35 23.47
C GLY A 479 26.10 12.39 24.94
N GLN A 480 25.76 13.57 25.45
CA GLN A 480 25.29 13.73 26.84
C GLN A 480 23.85 13.22 27.03
N ARG A 481 22.99 13.36 26.01
CA ARG A 481 21.67 12.74 25.96
C ARG A 481 21.76 11.21 25.97
N THR A 482 22.74 10.64 25.26
CA THR A 482 23.02 9.19 25.31
C THR A 482 23.37 8.73 26.72
N ILE A 483 24.30 9.42 27.41
CA ILE A 483 24.68 9.11 28.81
C ILE A 483 23.46 9.11 29.73
N LYS A 484 22.64 10.17 29.70
CA LYS A 484 21.43 10.25 30.54
C LYS A 484 20.44 9.13 30.25
N ARG A 485 20.32 8.72 29.01
CA ARG A 485 19.38 7.66 28.61
C ARG A 485 19.86 6.30 29.11
N LEU A 486 21.15 6.01 28.97
CA LEU A 486 21.76 4.80 29.53
C LEU A 486 21.71 4.80 31.07
N ALA A 487 21.91 5.94 31.72
CA ALA A 487 21.76 6.06 33.17
C ALA A 487 20.33 5.74 33.65
N ARG A 488 19.30 6.16 32.90
CA ARG A 488 17.90 5.78 33.22
C ARG A 488 17.64 4.29 33.04
N LEU A 489 18.22 3.66 32.02
CA LEU A 489 18.12 2.22 31.83
C LEU A 489 18.83 1.47 32.96
N PHE A 490 20.00 1.95 33.35
CA PHE A 490 20.77 1.43 34.47
C PHE A 490 20.03 1.51 35.82
N ASP A 491 19.35 2.64 36.09
CA ASP A 491 18.56 2.82 37.31
C ASP A 491 17.27 1.98 37.31
N ALA A 492 16.70 1.66 36.15
CA ALA A 492 15.49 0.86 36.02
C ALA A 492 15.70 -0.65 36.31
N GLU A 493 16.94 -1.14 36.27
CA GLU A 493 17.29 -2.52 36.66
C GLU A 493 17.53 -2.68 38.18
N ARG A 494 17.54 -1.59 38.96
CA ARG A 494 17.64 -1.60 40.43
C ARG A 494 16.26 -1.55 41.09
#